data_AF-A0A3D9CA54-F1
#
_entry.id   AF-A0A3D9CA54-F1
#
_cell.length_a   1.000
_cell.length_b   1.000
_cell.length_c   1.000
_cell.angle_alpha   90.00
_cell.angle_beta   90.00
_cell.angle_gamma   90.00
#
_symmetry.space_group_name_H-M   'P 1'
#
loop_
_entity.id
_entity.type
_entity.pdbx_description
1 polymer ?
#
loop_
_entity_poly.entity_id
_entity_poly.type
_entity_poly.pdbx_seq_one_letter_code
_entity_poly.pdbx_strand_id
1 'polypeptide(L)'
;MTKITSMILLLGSTVLLNAQVGINTSNPEKELTVNGTMKTSGIVFKKPMEKLGTDENYTFIIKSPAPENKITAYNDSFVPNSPAPINIIQFKITCDPSDKDWVKEFDTKINSKKFLVVISSFGFTQPVRTNTADWLTPVPQIFAYSTGTTWKLKADYEGFSPTSTLPTGEWTLNLLVYDRSYAKEFNSTQSLRNSTTGAAAAPLIQ
;
A
#
# COMPACT_ATOMS: atom_id res chain seq x y z
N MET A 1 -74.35 9.64 43.62
CA MET A 1 -74.43 9.50 42.15
C MET A 1 -74.02 10.87 41.60
N THR A 2 -72.95 11.12 40.86
CA THR A 2 -72.18 10.36 39.87
C THR A 2 -70.76 10.96 39.75
N LYS A 3 -69.83 10.18 39.20
CA LYS A 3 -68.37 10.30 39.21
C LYS A 3 -67.82 11.25 38.12
N ILE A 4 -66.70 11.92 38.46
CA ILE A 4 -65.39 12.02 37.76
C ILE A 4 -65.41 12.22 36.23
N THR A 5 -64.75 13.26 35.72
CA THR A 5 -63.51 13.15 34.88
C THR A 5 -63.06 14.49 34.29
N SER A 6 -61.90 14.97 34.74
CA SER A 6 -61.05 15.91 34.01
C SER A 6 -60.65 15.28 32.67
N MET A 7 -61.11 15.88 31.58
CA MET A 7 -60.66 15.52 30.23
C MET A 7 -59.47 16.43 29.88
N ILE A 8 -58.31 16.14 30.47
CA ILE A 8 -57.03 16.60 29.92
C ILE A 8 -56.75 15.70 28.73
N LEU A 9 -56.97 16.26 27.55
CA LEU A 9 -56.60 15.73 26.26
C LEU A 9 -55.07 15.70 26.16
N LEU A 10 -54.43 14.76 26.85
CA LEU A 10 -53.03 14.39 26.57
C LEU A 10 -53.07 13.46 25.36
N LEU A 11 -53.33 14.06 24.19
CA LEU A 11 -53.05 13.45 22.89
C LEU A 11 -51.62 12.93 22.96
N GLY A 12 -51.50 11.60 22.92
CA GLY A 12 -50.24 10.89 22.94
C GLY A 12 -49.41 11.27 21.72
N SER A 13 -48.58 12.29 21.89
CA SER A 13 -47.39 12.48 21.09
C SER A 13 -46.45 11.34 21.44
N THR A 14 -46.59 10.20 20.77
CA THR A 14 -45.51 9.21 20.71
C THR A 14 -44.37 9.87 19.97
N VAL A 15 -43.56 10.64 20.70
CA VAL A 15 -42.30 11.15 20.17
C VAL A 15 -41.43 9.92 19.99
N LEU A 16 -41.37 9.43 18.76
CA LEU A 16 -40.35 8.48 18.30
C LEU A 16 -39.01 9.23 18.33
N LEU A 17 -38.48 9.45 19.54
CA LEU A 17 -37.12 9.90 19.71
C LEU A 17 -36.25 8.74 19.26
N ASN A 18 -35.68 8.85 18.06
CA ASN A 18 -34.52 8.05 17.69
C ASN A 18 -33.43 8.38 18.72
N ALA A 19 -33.31 7.56 19.75
CA ALA A 19 -32.35 7.75 20.83
C ALA A 19 -30.95 7.46 20.29
N GLN A 20 -30.34 8.46 19.66
CA GLN A 20 -28.92 8.43 19.33
C GLN A 20 -28.13 8.53 20.63
N VAL A 21 -27.18 7.62 20.82
CA VAL A 21 -26.32 7.58 22.00
C VAL A 21 -24.97 8.20 21.64
N GLY A 22 -24.70 9.37 22.20
CA GLY A 22 -23.39 10.02 22.14
C GLY A 22 -22.58 9.76 23.42
N ILE A 23 -21.41 9.13 23.30
CA ILE A 23 -20.42 9.08 24.38
C ILE A 23 -19.30 10.05 24.03
N ASN A 24 -19.12 11.09 24.85
CA ASN A 24 -18.16 12.19 24.63
C ASN A 24 -18.36 12.96 23.31
N THR A 25 -19.58 12.97 22.77
CA THR A 25 -19.95 13.78 21.61
C THR A 25 -21.33 14.39 21.83
N SER A 26 -21.46 15.69 21.53
CA SER A 26 -22.72 16.42 21.59
C SER A 26 -23.58 16.27 20.33
N ASN A 27 -23.00 15.77 19.23
CA ASN A 27 -23.67 15.56 17.96
C ASN A 27 -23.38 14.14 17.43
N PRO A 28 -24.16 13.12 17.84
CA PRO A 28 -23.99 11.77 17.35
C PRO A 28 -24.32 11.68 15.85
N GLU A 29 -23.44 11.05 15.07
CA GLU A 29 -23.63 10.89 13.62
C GLU A 29 -24.47 9.65 13.26
N LYS A 30 -24.52 8.67 14.17
CA LYS A 30 -25.25 7.39 14.03
C LYS A 30 -25.88 6.98 15.37
N GLU A 31 -26.61 5.85 15.39
CA GLU A 31 -27.29 5.30 16.58
C GLU A 31 -26.39 5.24 17.82
N LEU A 32 -25.12 4.88 17.65
CA LEU A 32 -24.09 4.98 18.66
C LEU A 32 -22.88 5.71 18.08
N THR A 33 -22.50 6.82 18.69
CA THR A 33 -21.29 7.56 18.35
C THR A 33 -20.43 7.71 19.59
N VAL A 34 -19.20 7.19 19.54
CA VAL A 34 -18.24 7.23 20.66
C VAL A 34 -17.03 8.03 20.23
N ASN A 35 -16.81 9.18 20.85
CA ASN A 35 -15.58 9.94 20.69
C ASN A 35 -14.55 9.45 21.73
N GLY A 36 -13.91 8.32 21.43
CA GLY A 36 -12.98 7.67 22.34
C GLY A 36 -12.70 6.21 21.97
N THR A 37 -12.18 5.45 22.92
CA THR A 37 -11.90 4.01 22.73
C THR A 37 -13.09 3.18 23.20
N MET A 38 -13.56 2.26 22.35
CA MET A 38 -14.56 1.26 22.70
C MET A 38 -13.89 -0.10 22.96
N LYS A 39 -14.31 -0.78 24.04
CA LYS A 39 -13.99 -2.19 24.28
C LYS A 39 -15.27 -3.00 24.11
N THR A 40 -15.23 -4.03 23.28
CA THR A 40 -16.37 -4.90 23.00
C THR A 40 -15.94 -6.37 23.00
N SER A 41 -16.84 -7.26 23.38
CA SER A 41 -16.62 -8.72 23.35
C SER A 41 -16.66 -9.32 21.94
N GLY A 42 -17.06 -8.52 20.93
CA GLY A 42 -17.05 -8.92 19.53
C GLY A 42 -17.53 -7.81 18.60
N ILE A 43 -17.08 -7.85 17.34
CA ILE A 43 -17.60 -7.04 16.23
C ILE A 43 -17.98 -7.99 15.12
N VAL A 44 -19.20 -7.86 14.60
CA VAL A 44 -19.67 -8.58 13.42
C VAL A 44 -19.91 -7.56 12.33
N PHE A 45 -19.21 -7.70 11.21
CA PHE A 45 -19.48 -6.89 10.02
C PHE A 45 -20.69 -7.46 9.28
N LYS A 46 -21.57 -6.57 8.82
CA LYS A 46 -22.74 -6.92 8.02
C LYS A 46 -22.32 -7.69 6.75
N LYS A 47 -23.06 -8.75 6.42
CA LYS A 47 -22.87 -9.56 5.21
C LYS A 47 -24.20 -9.63 4.43
N PRO A 48 -24.24 -9.26 3.13
CA PRO A 48 -23.17 -8.62 2.37
C PRO A 48 -22.84 -7.23 2.93
N MET A 49 -21.62 -6.74 2.64
CA MET A 49 -21.31 -5.33 2.90
C MET A 49 -22.28 -4.46 2.11
N GLU A 50 -22.79 -3.41 2.75
CA GLU A 50 -23.60 -2.43 2.04
C GLU A 50 -22.75 -1.69 1.01
N LYS A 51 -23.37 -1.35 -0.11
CA LYS A 51 -22.74 -0.50 -1.12
C LYS A 51 -22.62 0.90 -0.54
N LEU A 52 -21.40 1.43 -0.54
CA LEU A 52 -21.13 2.79 -0.09
C LEU A 52 -21.88 3.82 -0.95
N GLY A 53 -22.37 4.87 -0.31
CA GLY A 53 -22.90 6.06 -0.97
C GLY A 53 -21.80 6.87 -1.68
N THR A 54 -22.19 7.75 -2.60
CA THR A 54 -21.25 8.59 -3.37
C THR A 54 -20.47 9.59 -2.50
N ASP A 55 -20.99 9.92 -1.32
CA ASP A 55 -20.47 10.98 -0.45
C ASP A 55 -20.02 10.44 0.93
N GLU A 56 -19.88 9.12 1.06
CA GLU A 56 -19.43 8.50 2.31
C GLU A 56 -17.90 8.47 2.41
N ASN A 57 -17.36 9.07 3.47
CA ASN A 57 -15.95 8.93 3.81
C ASN A 57 -15.66 7.51 4.31
N TYR A 58 -14.59 6.89 3.80
CA TYR A 58 -14.19 5.54 4.17
C TYR A 58 -12.78 5.52 4.76
N THR A 59 -12.56 4.57 5.65
CA THR A 59 -11.24 4.28 6.22
C THR A 59 -11.00 2.78 6.21
N PHE A 60 -9.74 2.37 6.03
CA PHE A 60 -9.37 0.99 6.31
C PHE A 60 -9.49 0.72 7.80
N ILE A 61 -10.01 -0.46 8.14
CA ILE A 61 -10.03 -0.96 9.52
C ILE A 61 -8.92 -2.01 9.63
N ILE A 62 -8.02 -1.81 10.59
CA ILE A 62 -6.92 -2.72 10.90
C ILE A 62 -7.26 -3.43 12.19
N LYS A 63 -7.19 -4.77 12.17
CA LYS A 63 -7.27 -5.60 13.37
C LYS A 63 -5.86 -6.00 13.77
N SER A 64 -5.43 -5.61 14.97
CA SER A 64 -4.21 -6.16 15.55
C SER A 64 -4.49 -7.60 16.03
N PRO A 65 -3.56 -8.54 15.80
CA PRO A 65 -3.69 -9.90 16.34
C PRO A 65 -3.58 -9.91 17.87
N ALA A 66 -3.68 -11.09 18.47
CA ALA A 66 -3.37 -11.26 19.89
C ALA A 66 -1.89 -10.89 20.16
N PRO A 67 -1.58 -10.31 21.35
CA PRO A 67 -2.47 -10.14 22.50
C PRO A 67 -3.37 -8.90 22.46
N GLU A 68 -3.06 -7.90 21.63
CA GLU A 68 -3.70 -6.58 21.70
C GLU A 68 -5.18 -6.63 21.28
N ASN A 69 -5.53 -7.51 20.33
CA ASN A 69 -6.91 -7.74 19.86
C ASN A 69 -7.69 -6.43 19.60
N LYS A 70 -7.01 -5.40 19.11
CA LYS A 70 -7.54 -4.06 18.91
C LYS A 70 -8.04 -3.93 17.48
N ILE A 71 -9.16 -3.23 17.32
CA ILE A 71 -9.62 -2.76 16.01
C ILE A 71 -9.40 -1.25 15.98
N THR A 72 -8.71 -0.77 14.95
CA THR A 72 -8.43 0.66 14.76
C THR A 72 -8.70 1.05 13.32
N ALA A 73 -9.14 2.28 13.10
CA ALA A 73 -9.06 2.86 11.76
C ALA A 73 -7.58 3.12 11.42
N TYR A 74 -7.21 2.85 10.17
CA TYR A 74 -5.98 3.39 9.61
C TYR A 74 -6.10 4.92 9.60
N ASN A 75 -5.11 5.60 10.14
CA ASN A 75 -5.04 7.05 10.12
C ASN A 75 -3.67 7.41 9.57
N ASP A 76 -3.66 8.04 8.40
CA ASP A 76 -2.47 8.46 7.66
C ASP A 76 -1.64 9.53 8.40
N SER A 77 -2.25 10.20 9.38
CA SER A 77 -1.60 11.16 10.26
C SER A 77 -0.77 10.47 11.36
N PHE A 78 -0.89 9.15 11.54
CA PHE A 78 -0.08 8.40 12.50
C PHE A 78 1.30 8.09 11.93
N VAL A 79 2.20 9.02 12.26
CA VAL A 79 3.66 8.86 12.34
C VAL A 79 4.41 8.89 11.00
N PRO A 80 5.33 9.86 10.77
CA PRO A 80 6.15 9.94 9.55
C PRO A 80 7.04 8.72 9.30
N ASN A 81 7.18 7.82 10.28
CA ASN A 81 8.03 6.63 10.22
C ASN A 81 7.25 5.31 10.26
N SER A 82 5.91 5.34 10.31
CA SER A 82 5.11 4.11 10.23
C SER A 82 4.73 3.85 8.77
N PRO A 83 5.20 2.75 8.17
CA PRO A 83 4.87 2.45 6.79
C PRO A 83 3.37 2.21 6.66
N ALA A 84 2.77 2.85 5.66
CA ALA A 84 1.44 2.52 5.18
C ALA A 84 1.42 1.07 4.64
N PRO A 85 0.25 0.44 4.48
CA PRO A 85 0.15 -0.86 3.82
C PRO A 85 0.79 -0.87 2.42
N ILE A 86 0.75 0.28 1.73
CA ILE A 86 1.39 0.54 0.44
C ILE A 86 2.12 1.87 0.54
N ASN A 87 3.42 1.89 0.25
CA ASN A 87 4.25 3.09 0.28
C ASN A 87 4.85 3.34 -1.10
N ILE A 88 5.03 4.61 -1.44
CA ILE A 88 5.82 5.04 -2.59
C ILE A 88 7.12 5.65 -2.04
N ILE A 89 8.25 5.04 -2.35
CA ILE A 89 9.59 5.51 -1.92
C ILE A 89 10.40 5.84 -3.17
N GLN A 90 10.99 7.03 -3.22
CA GLN A 90 11.92 7.41 -4.29
C GLN A 90 13.35 7.40 -3.77
N PHE A 91 14.23 6.71 -4.49
CA PHE A 91 15.68 6.85 -4.32
C PHE A 91 16.27 7.61 -5.49
N LYS A 92 17.20 8.52 -5.18
CA LYS A 92 18.12 9.15 -6.14
C LYS A 92 19.52 8.67 -5.81
N ILE A 93 20.11 7.90 -6.71
CA ILE A 93 21.36 7.18 -6.48
C ILE A 93 22.38 7.66 -7.50
N THR A 94 23.42 8.34 -7.00
CA THR A 94 24.60 8.67 -7.81
C THR A 94 25.38 7.39 -8.10
N CYS A 95 25.79 7.21 -9.36
CA CYS A 95 26.45 6.00 -9.83
C CYS A 95 27.93 5.93 -9.43
N ASP A 96 28.55 4.77 -9.66
CA ASP A 96 30.02 4.65 -9.61
C ASP A 96 30.65 5.65 -10.60
N PRO A 97 31.60 6.51 -10.19
CA PRO A 97 32.22 7.49 -11.09
C PRO A 97 33.09 6.88 -12.21
N SER A 98 33.51 5.62 -12.07
CA SER A 98 34.31 4.92 -13.08
C SER A 98 33.47 4.44 -14.27
N ASP A 99 32.27 3.92 -14.02
CA ASP A 99 31.33 3.44 -15.04
C ASP A 99 30.30 4.52 -15.43
N LYS A 100 29.92 5.37 -14.46
CA LYS A 100 28.99 6.51 -14.55
C LYS A 100 27.51 6.20 -14.68
N ASP A 101 27.13 4.94 -14.87
CA ASP A 101 25.74 4.47 -14.80
C ASP A 101 25.56 3.26 -13.89
N TRP A 102 26.65 2.64 -13.42
CA TRP A 102 26.55 1.43 -12.63
C TRP A 102 26.11 1.68 -11.17
N VAL A 103 25.00 1.05 -10.79
CA VAL A 103 24.60 0.78 -9.42
C VAL A 103 24.61 -0.73 -9.21
N LYS A 104 25.69 -1.24 -8.62
CA LYS A 104 25.89 -2.68 -8.41
C LYS A 104 24.95 -3.27 -7.37
N GLU A 105 24.96 -2.70 -6.17
CA GLU A 105 24.18 -3.17 -5.02
C GLU A 105 23.91 -1.99 -4.07
N PHE A 106 22.82 -1.26 -4.31
CA PHE A 106 22.37 -0.23 -3.37
C PHE A 106 21.49 -0.85 -2.28
N ASP A 107 21.93 -0.75 -1.02
CA ASP A 107 21.17 -1.24 0.13
C ASP A 107 20.07 -0.26 0.55
N THR A 108 18.82 -0.61 0.28
CA THR A 108 17.65 0.23 0.63
C THR A 108 17.39 0.31 2.13
N LYS A 109 17.99 -0.59 2.94
CA LYS A 109 17.64 -0.84 4.34
C LYS A 109 16.19 -1.27 4.60
N ILE A 110 15.39 -1.49 3.55
CA ILE A 110 14.01 -1.99 3.66
C ILE A 110 14.07 -3.48 4.04
N ASN A 111 13.41 -3.85 5.14
CA ASN A 111 13.42 -5.21 5.66
C ASN A 111 12.74 -6.19 4.67
N SER A 112 13.50 -7.15 4.14
CA SER A 112 13.03 -8.07 3.10
C SER A 112 12.01 -9.09 3.60
N LYS A 113 11.94 -9.36 4.92
CA LYS A 113 10.98 -10.28 5.53
C LYS A 113 9.63 -9.62 5.82
N LYS A 114 9.61 -8.31 6.05
CA LYS A 114 8.37 -7.55 6.34
C LYS A 114 7.75 -6.94 5.11
N PHE A 115 8.59 -6.47 4.19
CA PHE A 115 8.12 -5.73 3.02
C PHE A 115 8.47 -6.42 1.72
N LEU A 116 7.59 -6.24 0.73
CA LEU A 116 7.81 -6.55 -0.67
C LEU A 116 8.12 -5.24 -1.41
N VAL A 117 9.16 -5.23 -2.23
CA VAL A 117 9.58 -4.06 -3.02
C VAL A 117 9.40 -4.35 -4.50
N VAL A 118 8.77 -3.42 -5.21
CA VAL A 118 8.62 -3.44 -6.67
C VAL A 118 9.09 -2.11 -7.22
N ILE A 119 9.94 -2.12 -8.24
CA ILE A 119 10.32 -0.90 -8.97
C ILE A 119 9.16 -0.55 -9.90
N SER A 120 8.51 0.60 -9.67
CA SER A 120 7.33 1.02 -10.45
C SER A 120 7.70 1.91 -11.63
N SER A 121 8.78 2.67 -11.51
CA SER A 121 9.33 3.48 -12.59
C SER A 121 10.78 3.85 -12.29
N PHE A 122 11.50 4.25 -13.33
CA PHE A 122 12.87 4.70 -13.22
C PHE A 122 13.17 5.83 -14.20
N GLY A 123 14.26 6.55 -13.96
CA GLY A 123 14.84 7.51 -14.88
C GLY A 123 16.36 7.60 -14.67
N PHE A 124 17.09 7.97 -15.73
CA PHE A 124 18.53 8.13 -15.72
C PHE A 124 18.92 9.47 -16.35
N THR A 125 19.92 10.15 -15.78
CA THR A 125 20.25 11.54 -16.14
C THR A 125 21.20 11.69 -17.31
N GLN A 126 21.91 10.64 -17.73
CA GLN A 126 22.91 10.71 -18.79
C GLN A 126 22.53 9.90 -20.03
N PRO A 127 22.90 10.36 -21.24
CA PRO A 127 22.82 9.52 -22.43
C PRO A 127 23.88 8.41 -22.36
N VAL A 128 23.50 7.24 -22.86
CA VAL A 128 24.34 6.05 -22.91
C VAL A 128 24.91 5.92 -24.32
N ARG A 129 26.21 5.61 -24.44
CA ARG A 129 26.89 5.55 -25.74
C ARG A 129 26.80 4.16 -26.36
N THR A 130 26.43 4.10 -27.64
CA THR A 130 26.57 2.90 -28.49
C THR A 130 27.87 3.01 -29.29
N ASN A 131 28.79 2.05 -29.15
CA ASN A 131 30.13 2.14 -29.75
C ASN A 131 30.22 1.55 -31.17
N THR A 132 29.16 0.92 -31.70
CA THR A 132 29.13 0.24 -33.00
C THR A 132 27.96 0.71 -33.87
N ALA A 133 28.13 0.63 -35.20
CA ALA A 133 27.12 0.98 -36.20
C ALA A 133 25.99 -0.07 -36.31
N ASP A 134 26.20 -1.28 -35.78
CA ASP A 134 25.13 -2.23 -35.56
C ASP A 134 24.25 -1.73 -34.42
N TRP A 135 22.95 -1.67 -34.68
CA TRP A 135 21.89 -0.99 -33.91
C TRP A 135 21.65 -1.62 -32.53
N LEU A 136 22.66 -1.65 -31.67
CA LEU A 136 22.54 -2.05 -30.29
C LEU A 136 21.83 -0.93 -29.53
N THR A 137 20.56 -1.14 -29.22
CA THR A 137 19.80 -0.22 -28.37
C THR A 137 20.10 -0.56 -26.91
N PRO A 138 20.64 0.37 -26.11
CA PRO A 138 20.88 0.12 -24.70
C PRO A 138 19.56 -0.18 -23.99
N VAL A 139 19.47 -1.35 -23.37
CA VAL A 139 18.32 -1.72 -22.53
C VAL A 139 18.79 -1.72 -21.08
N PRO A 140 18.12 -0.96 -20.20
CA PRO A 140 18.54 -0.89 -18.82
C PRO A 140 18.18 -2.19 -18.09
N GLN A 141 19.15 -2.73 -17.34
CA GLN A 141 18.95 -3.80 -16.39
C GLN A 141 18.67 -3.20 -15.02
N ILE A 142 17.39 -3.16 -14.64
CA ILE A 142 16.94 -2.58 -13.38
C ILE A 142 16.09 -3.59 -12.64
N PHE A 143 16.51 -3.95 -11.43
CA PHE A 143 15.73 -4.86 -10.61
C PHE A 143 16.01 -4.66 -9.12
N ALA A 144 14.98 -4.94 -8.33
CA ALA A 144 15.08 -5.07 -6.90
C ALA A 144 15.22 -6.56 -6.55
N TYR A 145 16.11 -6.88 -5.63
CA TYR A 145 16.31 -8.25 -5.17
C TYR A 145 16.60 -8.26 -3.67
N SER A 146 16.32 -9.37 -3.00
CA SER A 146 16.64 -9.51 -1.58
C SER A 146 17.86 -10.41 -1.39
N THR A 147 18.91 -9.88 -0.79
CA THR A 147 20.06 -10.65 -0.28
C THR A 147 20.21 -10.38 1.22
N GLY A 148 20.22 -11.44 2.03
CA GLY A 148 20.20 -11.32 3.49
C GLY A 148 18.87 -10.77 4.03
N THR A 149 18.92 -9.71 4.83
CA THR A 149 17.76 -9.15 5.57
C THR A 149 17.15 -7.90 4.95
N THR A 150 17.73 -7.39 3.86
CA THR A 150 17.32 -6.13 3.23
C THR A 150 17.13 -6.27 1.73
N TRP A 151 16.29 -5.41 1.15
CA TRP A 151 16.18 -5.26 -0.29
C TRP A 151 17.36 -4.45 -0.84
N LYS A 152 17.87 -4.89 -1.98
CA LYS A 152 18.91 -4.25 -2.77
C LYS A 152 18.36 -3.82 -4.12
N LEU A 153 18.97 -2.80 -4.70
CA LEU A 153 18.69 -2.34 -6.06
C LEU A 153 19.94 -2.50 -6.92
N LYS A 154 19.76 -3.04 -8.12
CA LYS A 154 20.70 -2.91 -9.24
C LYS A 154 20.08 -2.03 -10.32
N ALA A 155 20.88 -1.14 -10.89
CA ALA A 155 20.52 -0.38 -12.08
C ALA A 155 21.76 -0.17 -12.93
N ASP A 156 21.66 -0.50 -14.22
CA ASP A 156 22.78 -0.41 -15.15
C ASP A 156 22.31 -0.45 -16.59
N TYR A 157 23.04 0.16 -17.53
CA TYR A 157 22.95 -0.18 -18.95
C TYR A 157 24.06 -1.17 -19.30
N GLU A 158 23.95 -2.39 -18.79
CA GLU A 158 24.98 -3.43 -18.86
C GLU A 158 25.62 -3.54 -20.27
N GLY A 159 26.93 -3.37 -20.34
CA GLY A 159 27.70 -3.39 -21.60
C GLY A 159 27.82 -2.04 -22.30
N PHE A 160 27.23 -1.00 -21.74
CA PHE A 160 27.32 0.39 -22.18
C PHE A 160 27.65 1.29 -21.01
N SER A 161 28.00 2.55 -21.30
CA SER A 161 28.17 3.58 -20.28
C SER A 161 28.12 4.99 -20.88
N PRO A 162 27.88 6.03 -20.04
CA PRO A 162 28.09 7.41 -20.41
C PRO A 162 29.54 7.68 -20.85
N THR A 163 29.71 8.63 -21.76
CA THR A 163 31.06 8.98 -22.24
C THR A 163 31.95 9.56 -21.13
N SER A 164 33.27 9.49 -21.30
CA SER A 164 34.22 10.01 -20.32
C SER A 164 34.11 11.53 -20.10
N THR A 165 33.54 12.28 -21.04
CA THR A 165 33.35 13.74 -20.93
C THR A 165 32.08 14.17 -20.20
N LEU A 166 31.13 13.26 -19.96
CA LEU A 166 29.90 13.54 -19.22
C LEU A 166 30.10 13.37 -17.71
N PRO A 167 29.30 14.05 -16.87
CA PRO A 167 29.35 13.81 -15.42
C PRO A 167 28.85 12.40 -15.07
N THR A 168 29.14 11.95 -13.84
CA THR A 168 28.55 10.73 -13.27
C THR A 168 27.03 10.83 -13.28
N GLY A 169 26.37 9.77 -13.74
CA GLY A 169 24.93 9.72 -13.81
C GLY A 169 24.24 9.49 -12.47
N GLU A 170 22.94 9.70 -12.47
CA GLU A 170 22.05 9.49 -11.33
C GLU A 170 20.84 8.68 -11.79
N TRP A 171 20.54 7.61 -11.05
CA TRP A 171 19.30 6.88 -11.19
C TRP A 171 18.25 7.42 -10.23
N THR A 172 17.08 7.77 -10.76
CA THR A 172 15.86 7.94 -9.97
C THR A 172 15.06 6.65 -10.04
N LEU A 173 14.87 5.97 -8.91
CA LEU A 173 14.11 4.73 -8.80
C LEU A 173 12.90 4.94 -7.89
N ASN A 174 11.70 4.80 -8.43
CA ASN A 174 10.47 4.84 -7.65
C ASN A 174 10.05 3.41 -7.29
N LEU A 175 9.87 3.17 -6.00
CA LEU A 175 9.51 1.88 -5.43
C LEU A 175 8.09 1.91 -4.90
N LEU A 176 7.33 0.87 -5.22
CA LEU A 176 6.15 0.47 -4.47
C LEU A 176 6.58 -0.54 -3.40
N VAL A 177 6.30 -0.20 -2.15
CA VAL A 177 6.70 -1.00 -0.98
C VAL A 177 5.46 -1.42 -0.20
N TYR A 178 5.18 -2.72 -0.23
CA TYR A 178 4.01 -3.32 0.41
C TYR A 178 4.41 -4.01 1.70
N ASP A 179 3.59 -3.91 2.75
CA ASP A 179 3.70 -4.87 3.85
C ASP A 179 3.25 -6.25 3.34
N ARG A 180 4.09 -7.27 3.54
CA ARG A 180 3.85 -8.64 3.04
C ARG A 180 2.58 -9.26 3.61
N SER A 181 2.04 -8.78 4.72
CA SER A 181 0.75 -9.23 5.26
C SER A 181 -0.43 -8.89 4.32
N TYR A 182 -0.26 -7.95 3.39
CA TYR A 182 -1.27 -7.53 2.41
C TYR A 182 -0.91 -7.94 0.96
N ALA A 183 0.20 -8.66 0.76
CA ALA A 183 0.64 -9.11 -0.55
C ALA A 183 0.67 -10.65 -0.60
N LYS A 184 0.33 -11.22 -1.76
CA LYS A 184 0.59 -12.63 -2.07
C LYS A 184 1.59 -12.69 -3.22
N GLU A 185 2.65 -13.45 -3.03
CA GLU A 185 3.65 -13.72 -4.06
C GLU A 185 3.48 -15.15 -4.59
N PHE A 186 3.44 -15.27 -5.91
CA PHE A 186 3.39 -16.55 -6.60
C PHE A 186 4.68 -16.72 -7.41
N ASN A 187 5.63 -17.47 -6.86
CA ASN A 187 6.91 -17.71 -7.51
C ASN A 187 6.91 -19.12 -8.11
N SER A 188 6.60 -19.24 -9.40
CA SER A 188 6.63 -20.51 -10.12
C SER A 188 7.35 -20.38 -11.45
N THR A 189 8.29 -21.29 -11.71
CA THR A 189 8.96 -21.39 -13.01
C THR A 189 8.00 -21.99 -14.01
N GLN A 190 7.78 -21.29 -15.12
CA GLN A 190 6.95 -21.78 -16.24
C GLN A 190 7.88 -22.09 -17.43
N SER A 191 7.78 -23.30 -17.98
CA SER A 191 8.56 -23.71 -19.15
C SER A 191 7.75 -23.52 -20.43
N LEU A 192 8.38 -22.95 -21.46
CA LEU A 192 7.81 -22.90 -22.82
C LEU A 192 7.97 -24.24 -23.58
N ARG A 193 8.54 -25.28 -22.96
CA ARG A 193 8.70 -26.64 -23.53
C ARG A 193 9.33 -26.63 -24.94
N ASN A 194 10.43 -25.89 -25.11
CA ASN A 194 11.12 -25.71 -26.39
C ASN A 194 10.25 -25.09 -27.50
N SER A 195 9.20 -24.35 -27.15
CA SER A 195 8.33 -23.60 -28.07
C SER A 195 8.51 -22.09 -27.90
N THR A 196 8.03 -21.30 -28.87
CA THR A 196 7.94 -19.83 -28.80
C THR A 196 6.60 -19.35 -28.22
N THR A 197 5.66 -20.26 -28.00
CA THR A 197 4.35 -19.99 -27.39
C THR A 197 4.06 -21.00 -26.28
N GLY A 198 3.42 -20.56 -25.20
CA GLY A 198 3.04 -21.41 -24.08
C GLY A 198 2.00 -20.74 -23.17
N ALA A 199 1.50 -21.51 -22.21
CA ALA A 199 0.59 -21.02 -21.19
C ALA A 199 1.05 -21.50 -19.81
N ALA A 200 0.71 -20.75 -18.76
CA ALA A 200 0.87 -21.23 -17.40
C ALA A 200 0.02 -22.49 -17.19
N ALA A 201 0.51 -23.45 -16.39
CA ALA A 201 -0.19 -24.71 -16.15
C ALA A 201 -1.60 -24.52 -15.53
N ALA A 202 -1.78 -23.44 -14.76
CA ALA A 202 -3.07 -23.03 -14.18
C ALA A 202 -3.06 -21.50 -13.93
N PRO A 203 -4.24 -20.85 -13.82
CA PRO A 203 -4.34 -19.48 -13.35
C PRO A 203 -3.75 -19.36 -11.93
N LEU A 204 -2.90 -18.34 -11.71
CA LEU A 204 -2.31 -18.08 -10.39
C LEU A 204 -3.28 -17.34 -9.45
N ILE A 205 -4.27 -16.65 -10.02
CA ILE A 205 -5.32 -15.89 -9.32
C ILE A 205 -6.65 -16.18 -10.01
N GLN A 206 -7.72 -16.35 -9.24
CA GLN A 206 -9.10 -16.53 -9.70
C GLN A 206 -10.01 -15.54 -8.99
#